data_AF-A0AAJ4AZY2-F1
#
_entry.id   AF-A0AAJ4AZY2-F1
#
_cell.length_a   1.000
_cell.length_b   1.000
_cell.length_c   1.000
_cell.angle_alpha   90.00
_cell.angle_beta   90.00
_cell.angle_gamma   90.00
#
_symmetry.space_group_name_H-M   'P 1'
#
loop_
_entity.id
_entity.type
_entity.pdbx_description
1 polymer ?
#
loop_
_entity_poly.entity_id
_entity_poly.type
_entity_poly.pdbx_seq_one_letter_code
_entity_poly.pdbx_strand_id
1 'polypeptide(L)'
;MAAMLMRILTLTLLITLVGCGDDRPDKIAQFQQLAGQRIDTLGKMLNDGQIRNAMLLKQYTGIMERQNPDMAPLFSELAKDATTNGPMYSSLVNRYQGLSNASNYVDLDQQLAEAENIYHAADPSLYNDMISDPLNVVADMSNGALARVNSISREAAALANGADDFGTGSQLVGNPGYGNWQTGSNGMSFWAWYGMYSMFSNVMRGPIGYDRWSSRRNYSYYNDVGRSRYTSPKQATAQNKTFERTKKQFNSQGRKFDSPYAKSRTGSTSLSRQSTSTPKASTTGTRSKSGSKFRSNYSKNSNFRNSNSRTTRGVRRGK
;
A
#
# COMPACT_ATOMS: atom_id res chain seq x y z
N MET A 1 35.56 -37.88 -42.42
CA MET A 1 34.28 -37.12 -42.33
C MET A 1 33.54 -37.32 -40.99
N ALA A 2 33.52 -38.53 -40.40
CA ALA A 2 32.87 -38.77 -39.09
C ALA A 2 33.44 -37.95 -37.92
N ALA A 3 34.77 -37.79 -37.82
CA ALA A 3 35.40 -37.01 -36.75
C ALA A 3 35.12 -35.49 -36.83
N MET A 4 34.86 -34.96 -38.03
CA MET A 4 34.53 -33.54 -38.24
C MET A 4 33.06 -33.27 -37.86
N LEU A 5 32.17 -34.20 -38.23
CA LEU A 5 30.77 -34.19 -37.80
C LEU A 5 30.63 -34.31 -36.28
N MET A 6 31.43 -35.16 -35.62
CA MET A 6 31.42 -35.33 -34.17
C MET A 6 31.92 -34.08 -33.41
N ARG A 7 32.90 -33.35 -33.97
CA ARG A 7 33.38 -32.05 -33.45
C ARG A 7 32.36 -30.92 -33.64
N ILE A 8 31.65 -30.90 -34.78
CA ILE A 8 30.59 -29.92 -35.03
C ILE A 8 29.38 -30.19 -34.11
N LEU A 9 29.02 -31.45 -33.89
CA LEU A 9 27.92 -31.84 -33.00
C LEU A 9 28.21 -31.51 -31.52
N THR A 10 29.46 -31.71 -31.06
CA THR A 10 29.87 -31.34 -29.70
C THR A 10 29.92 -29.83 -29.50
N LEU A 11 30.35 -29.07 -30.50
CA LEU A 11 30.37 -27.60 -30.45
C LEU A 11 28.95 -27.00 -30.46
N THR A 12 28.02 -27.56 -31.26
CA THR A 12 26.61 -27.12 -31.25
C THR A 12 25.90 -27.49 -29.95
N LEU A 13 26.18 -28.66 -29.37
CA LEU A 13 25.65 -29.05 -28.07
C LEU A 13 26.14 -28.11 -26.94
N LEU A 14 27.43 -27.73 -26.95
CA LEU A 14 28.00 -26.77 -26.01
C LEU A 14 27.39 -25.36 -26.12
N ILE A 15 27.04 -24.90 -27.33
CA ILE A 15 26.39 -23.60 -27.54
C ILE A 15 24.93 -23.62 -27.08
N THR A 16 24.22 -24.75 -27.22
CA THR A 16 22.84 -24.89 -26.73
C THR A 16 22.71 -25.01 -25.20
N LEU A 17 23.80 -25.33 -24.48
CA LEU A 17 23.80 -25.38 -23.01
C LEU A 17 23.90 -24.00 -22.33
N VAL A 18 24.21 -22.92 -23.06
CA VAL A 18 24.31 -21.55 -22.50
C VAL A 18 22.93 -20.86 -22.41
N GLY A 19 21.86 -21.52 -22.87
CA GLY A 19 20.51 -20.95 -22.97
C GLY A 19 19.60 -21.09 -21.73
N CYS A 20 20.09 -21.64 -20.62
CA CYS A 20 19.34 -21.67 -19.35
C CYS A 20 19.82 -20.54 -18.42
N GLY A 21 19.90 -19.32 -18.95
CA GLY A 21 20.28 -18.13 -18.20
C GLY A 21 19.13 -17.64 -17.34
N ASP A 22 19.41 -17.38 -16.06
CA ASP A 22 18.49 -16.69 -15.16
C ASP A 22 18.22 -15.28 -15.71
N ASP A 23 16.97 -14.99 -16.09
CA ASP A 23 16.57 -13.71 -16.70
C ASP A 23 16.29 -12.59 -15.68
N ARG A 24 16.36 -12.91 -14.38
CA ARG A 24 16.06 -11.97 -13.30
C ARG A 24 17.03 -10.78 -13.24
N PRO A 25 18.36 -10.93 -13.39
CA PRO A 25 19.28 -9.79 -13.39
C PRO A 25 18.93 -8.74 -14.46
N ASP A 26 18.59 -9.19 -15.68
CA ASP A 26 18.21 -8.30 -16.77
C ASP A 26 16.90 -7.56 -16.48
N LYS A 27 15.91 -8.28 -15.92
CA LYS A 27 14.64 -7.66 -15.48
C LYS A 27 14.85 -6.66 -14.36
N ILE A 28 15.71 -6.98 -13.38
CA ILE A 28 16.05 -6.06 -12.29
C ILE A 28 16.66 -4.78 -12.87
N ALA A 29 17.63 -4.90 -13.78
CA ALA A 29 18.25 -3.75 -14.44
C ALA A 29 17.22 -2.90 -15.21
N GLN A 30 16.33 -3.56 -15.97
CA GLN A 30 15.25 -2.89 -16.70
C GLN A 30 14.31 -2.12 -15.75
N PHE A 31 13.79 -2.77 -14.71
CA PHE A 31 12.89 -2.12 -13.76
C PHE A 31 13.60 -1.04 -12.94
N GLN A 32 14.88 -1.19 -12.63
CA GLN A 32 15.67 -0.14 -12.00
C GLN A 32 15.73 1.11 -12.88
N GLN A 33 16.07 0.97 -14.17
CA GLN A 33 16.09 2.12 -15.09
C GLN A 33 14.71 2.81 -15.19
N LEU A 34 13.65 2.01 -15.37
CA LEU A 34 12.28 2.52 -15.49
C LEU A 34 11.79 3.18 -14.19
N ALA A 35 12.13 2.60 -13.04
CA ALA A 35 11.78 3.15 -11.73
C ALA A 35 12.46 4.50 -11.52
N GLY A 36 13.75 4.65 -11.86
CA GLY A 36 14.48 5.92 -11.75
C GLY A 36 13.80 7.04 -12.54
N GLN A 37 13.54 6.81 -13.83
CA GLN A 37 12.85 7.79 -14.70
C GLN A 37 11.48 8.19 -14.15
N ARG A 38 10.74 7.23 -13.61
CA ARG A 38 9.40 7.47 -13.08
C ARG A 38 9.43 8.20 -11.73
N ILE A 39 10.40 7.91 -10.86
CA ILE A 39 10.63 8.67 -9.61
C ILE A 39 10.95 10.12 -9.95
N ASP A 40 11.85 10.37 -10.90
CA ASP A 40 12.20 11.74 -11.31
C ASP A 40 10.99 12.50 -11.87
N THR A 41 10.19 11.81 -12.69
CA THR A 41 8.94 12.37 -13.23
C THR A 41 7.96 12.70 -12.12
N LEU A 42 7.72 11.76 -11.19
CA LEU A 42 6.86 11.98 -10.03
C LEU A 42 7.34 13.16 -9.18
N GLY A 43 8.65 13.27 -8.94
CA GLY A 43 9.25 14.37 -8.18
C GLY A 43 8.98 15.72 -8.83
N LYS A 44 9.16 15.83 -10.16
CA LYS A 44 8.80 17.04 -10.92
C LYS A 44 7.31 17.35 -10.81
N MET A 45 6.44 16.36 -11.03
CA MET A 45 4.99 16.55 -10.93
C MET A 45 4.53 17.00 -9.53
N LEU A 46 5.19 16.53 -8.46
CA LEU A 46 4.91 16.97 -7.09
C LEU A 46 5.31 18.43 -6.87
N ASN A 47 6.49 18.81 -7.35
CA ASN A 47 7.01 20.17 -7.22
C ASN A 47 6.19 21.17 -8.07
N ASP A 48 5.78 20.76 -9.27
CA ASP A 48 4.98 21.55 -10.20
C ASP A 48 3.48 21.58 -9.83
N GLY A 49 3.06 20.89 -8.76
CA GLY A 49 1.68 20.89 -8.30
C GLY A 49 0.70 20.12 -9.21
N GLN A 50 1.21 19.20 -10.03
CA GLN A 50 0.44 18.44 -11.01
C GLN A 50 -0.26 17.19 -10.41
N ILE A 51 0.09 16.81 -9.18
CA ILE A 51 -0.59 15.75 -8.43
C ILE A 51 -1.76 16.35 -7.65
N ARG A 52 -3.00 16.08 -8.10
CA ARG A 52 -4.24 16.68 -7.55
C ARG A 52 -4.34 16.56 -6.03
N ASN A 53 -4.21 15.36 -5.48
CA ASN A 53 -4.34 15.14 -4.03
C ASN A 53 -3.19 15.79 -3.24
N ALA A 54 -2.00 15.93 -3.83
CA ALA A 54 -0.90 16.66 -3.20
C ALA A 54 -1.22 18.16 -3.13
N MET A 55 -1.73 18.74 -4.21
CA MET A 55 -2.15 20.14 -4.23
C MET A 55 -3.27 20.42 -3.22
N LEU A 56 -4.28 19.55 -3.15
CA LEU A 56 -5.34 19.65 -2.13
C LEU A 56 -4.78 19.52 -0.71
N LEU A 57 -3.82 18.63 -0.47
CA LEU A 57 -3.19 18.47 0.84
C LEU A 57 -2.51 19.76 1.28
N LYS A 58 -1.73 20.43 0.41
CA LYS A 58 -1.13 21.75 0.73
C LYS A 58 -2.19 22.80 1.07
N GLN A 59 -3.29 22.83 0.32
CA GLN A 59 -4.37 23.79 0.57
C GLN A 59 -5.06 23.52 1.91
N TYR A 60 -5.36 22.25 2.19
CA TYR A 60 -6.08 21.83 3.38
C TYR A 60 -5.24 22.08 4.64
N THR A 61 -3.95 21.70 4.61
CA THR A 61 -3.04 21.99 5.73
C THR A 61 -2.91 23.49 5.96
N GLY A 62 -2.76 24.30 4.90
CA GLY A 62 -2.68 25.76 5.03
C GLY A 62 -3.96 26.43 5.56
N ILE A 63 -5.14 25.82 5.36
CA ILE A 63 -6.39 26.24 6.02
C ILE A 63 -6.36 25.84 7.50
N MET A 64 -5.97 24.60 7.79
CA MET A 64 -5.97 24.04 9.14
C MET A 64 -4.94 24.70 10.05
N GLU A 65 -3.79 25.13 9.54
CA GLU A 65 -2.79 25.91 10.29
C GLU A 65 -3.38 27.23 10.83
N ARG A 66 -4.27 27.87 10.06
CA ARG A 66 -4.96 29.11 10.48
C ARG A 66 -6.13 28.84 11.43
N GLN A 67 -6.83 27.72 11.26
CA GLN A 67 -8.00 27.36 12.07
C GLN A 67 -7.61 26.73 13.41
N ASN A 68 -6.48 26.02 13.48
CA ASN A 68 -5.99 25.35 14.67
C ASN A 68 -4.46 25.56 14.80
N PRO A 69 -4.03 26.73 15.30
CA PRO A 69 -2.62 27.10 15.40
C PRO A 69 -1.80 26.17 16.30
N ASP A 70 -2.41 25.58 17.34
CA ASP A 70 -1.73 24.66 18.26
C ASP A 70 -1.23 23.38 17.55
N MET A 71 -1.86 23.02 16.43
CA MET A 71 -1.47 21.88 15.59
C MET A 71 -0.77 22.29 14.30
N ALA A 72 -0.41 23.58 14.13
CA ALA A 72 0.30 24.05 12.95
C ALA A 72 1.57 23.25 12.63
N PRO A 73 2.41 22.84 13.61
CA PRO A 73 3.59 22.02 13.31
C PRO A 73 3.22 20.65 12.68
N LEU A 74 2.12 20.03 13.12
CA LEU A 74 1.64 18.76 12.56
C LEU A 74 1.11 18.95 11.14
N PHE A 75 0.36 20.02 10.87
CA PHE A 75 -0.14 20.31 9.52
C PHE A 75 0.99 20.67 8.56
N SER A 76 2.00 21.40 9.03
CA SER A 76 3.21 21.69 8.25
C SER A 76 3.97 20.42 7.90
N GLU A 77 4.05 19.46 8.82
CA GLU A 77 4.65 18.15 8.57
C GLU A 77 3.84 17.35 7.53
N LEU A 78 2.51 17.26 7.69
CA LEU A 78 1.63 16.60 6.72
C LEU A 78 1.68 17.28 5.34
N ALA A 79 1.88 18.59 5.27
CA ALA A 79 2.02 19.30 4.00
C ALA A 79 3.23 18.82 3.19
N LYS A 80 4.27 18.27 3.85
CA LYS A 80 5.45 17.72 3.17
C LYS A 80 5.11 16.49 2.33
N ASP A 81 4.09 15.71 2.69
CA ASP A 81 3.64 14.57 1.87
C ASP A 81 3.25 14.99 0.44
N ALA A 82 2.86 16.25 0.26
CA ALA A 82 2.56 16.84 -1.04
C ALA A 82 3.81 17.28 -1.84
N THR A 83 5.01 16.92 -1.39
CA THR A 83 6.30 17.34 -1.98
C THR A 83 7.28 16.17 -2.01
N THR A 84 8.46 16.39 -2.60
CA THR A 84 9.57 15.43 -2.55
C THR A 84 10.18 15.26 -1.14
N ASN A 85 9.81 16.11 -0.18
CA ASN A 85 10.25 16.01 1.22
C ASN A 85 9.33 15.13 2.07
N GLY A 86 8.26 14.58 1.49
CA GLY A 86 7.33 13.72 2.19
C GLY A 86 7.92 12.34 2.47
N PRO A 87 7.58 11.70 3.61
CA PRO A 87 8.11 10.39 3.98
C PRO A 87 7.89 9.32 2.90
N MET A 88 6.77 9.39 2.17
CA MET A 88 6.46 8.41 1.14
C MET A 88 7.35 8.53 -0.10
N TYR A 89 7.59 9.76 -0.59
CA TYR A 89 8.51 9.99 -1.70
C TYR A 89 9.96 9.68 -1.29
N SER A 90 10.40 10.18 -0.14
CA SER A 90 11.76 9.90 0.35
C SER A 90 12.01 8.41 0.56
N SER A 91 11.01 7.66 1.05
CA SER A 91 11.06 6.19 1.14
C SER A 91 11.26 5.53 -0.22
N LEU A 92 10.57 6.01 -1.28
CA LEU A 92 10.76 5.49 -2.64
C LEU A 92 12.17 5.72 -3.16
N VAL A 93 12.72 6.93 -2.98
CA VAL A 93 14.08 7.27 -3.39
C VAL A 93 15.10 6.38 -2.66
N ASN A 94 14.96 6.23 -1.34
CA ASN A 94 15.87 5.41 -0.55
C ASN A 94 15.81 3.93 -0.95
N ARG A 95 14.61 3.40 -1.19
CA ARG A 95 14.41 2.01 -1.65
C ARG A 95 14.98 1.79 -3.05
N TYR A 96 14.81 2.77 -3.95
CA TYR A 96 15.39 2.76 -5.29
C TYR A 96 16.92 2.71 -5.25
N GLN A 97 17.56 3.56 -4.44
CA GLN A 97 19.01 3.53 -4.24
C GLN A 97 19.48 2.16 -3.70
N GLY A 98 18.68 1.57 -2.81
CA GLY A 98 18.92 0.23 -2.25
C GLY A 98 18.90 -0.92 -3.24
N LEU A 99 18.26 -0.77 -4.42
CA LEU A 99 18.20 -1.80 -5.47
C LEU A 99 19.58 -2.17 -6.02
N SER A 100 20.53 -1.23 -5.98
CA SER A 100 21.90 -1.46 -6.46
C SER A 100 22.67 -2.48 -5.62
N ASN A 101 22.23 -2.75 -4.39
CA ASN A 101 22.91 -3.65 -3.47
C ASN A 101 22.09 -4.92 -3.23
N ALA A 102 22.49 -6.01 -3.89
CA ALA A 102 21.85 -7.32 -3.78
C ALA A 102 21.81 -7.88 -2.33
N SER A 103 22.76 -7.50 -1.46
CA SER A 103 22.80 -7.96 -0.06
C SER A 103 21.65 -7.42 0.81
N ASN A 104 20.92 -6.41 0.33
CA ASN A 104 19.71 -5.92 0.97
C ASN A 104 18.52 -6.89 0.85
N TYR A 105 18.64 -7.91 0.01
CA TYR A 105 17.58 -8.84 -0.35
C TYR A 105 17.98 -10.28 -0.01
N VAL A 106 16.98 -11.11 0.28
CA VAL A 106 17.17 -12.53 0.56
C VAL A 106 17.61 -13.28 -0.70
N ASP A 107 17.01 -12.94 -1.83
CA ASP A 107 17.26 -13.54 -3.14
C ASP A 107 16.90 -12.55 -4.27
N LEU A 108 17.22 -12.95 -5.51
CA LEU A 108 16.91 -12.17 -6.72
C LEU A 108 15.40 -12.00 -6.94
N ASP A 109 14.57 -12.93 -6.45
CA ASP A 109 13.11 -12.82 -6.58
C ASP A 109 12.58 -11.67 -5.72
N GLN A 110 13.09 -11.51 -4.51
CA GLN A 110 12.75 -10.39 -3.63
C GLN A 110 13.26 -9.06 -4.17
N GLN A 111 14.47 -9.04 -4.75
CA GLN A 111 15.03 -7.84 -5.38
C GLN A 111 14.20 -7.42 -6.61
N LEU A 112 13.84 -8.37 -7.48
CA LEU A 112 12.97 -8.12 -8.62
C LEU A 112 11.60 -7.62 -8.20
N ALA A 113 10.97 -8.27 -7.21
CA ALA A 113 9.68 -7.82 -6.68
C ALA A 113 9.76 -6.40 -6.10
N GLU A 114 10.87 -6.03 -5.45
CA GLU A 114 11.07 -4.67 -4.97
C GLU A 114 11.23 -3.67 -6.13
N ALA A 115 11.98 -4.02 -7.18
CA ALA A 115 12.14 -3.15 -8.35
C ALA A 115 10.78 -2.87 -9.03
N GLU A 116 9.96 -3.90 -9.21
CA GLU A 116 8.58 -3.79 -9.71
C GLU A 116 7.71 -2.92 -8.78
N ASN A 117 7.78 -3.16 -7.47
CA ASN A 117 7.01 -2.39 -6.49
C ASN A 117 7.35 -0.91 -6.52
N ILE A 118 8.64 -0.55 -6.61
CA ILE A 118 9.08 0.84 -6.71
C ILE A 118 8.60 1.47 -8.02
N TYR A 119 8.76 0.75 -9.15
CA TYR A 119 8.27 1.22 -10.45
C TYR A 119 6.76 1.51 -10.42
N HIS A 120 5.96 0.64 -9.80
CA HIS A 120 4.53 0.89 -9.65
C HIS A 120 4.23 2.00 -8.64
N ALA A 121 4.89 2.03 -7.49
CA ALA A 121 4.67 3.03 -6.46
C ALA A 121 4.97 4.46 -6.91
N ALA A 122 5.90 4.61 -7.86
CA ALA A 122 6.27 5.88 -8.47
C ALA A 122 5.27 6.35 -9.54
N ASP A 123 4.27 5.55 -9.92
CA ASP A 123 3.26 5.98 -10.88
C ASP A 123 2.44 7.16 -10.32
N PRO A 124 2.33 8.29 -11.03
CA PRO A 124 1.62 9.47 -10.54
C PRO A 124 0.17 9.22 -10.11
N SER A 125 -0.54 8.30 -10.76
CA SER A 125 -1.94 7.99 -10.41
C SER A 125 -2.02 7.17 -9.13
N LEU A 126 -1.14 6.17 -8.97
CA LEU A 126 -1.03 5.38 -7.75
C LEU A 126 -0.57 6.23 -6.55
N TYR A 127 0.40 7.12 -6.79
CA TYR A 127 0.89 8.04 -5.76
C TYR A 127 -0.18 9.06 -5.38
N ASN A 128 -0.94 9.59 -6.35
CA ASN A 128 -2.10 10.44 -6.06
C ASN A 128 -3.09 9.74 -5.13
N ASP A 129 -3.42 8.46 -5.38
CA ASP A 129 -4.33 7.71 -4.51
C ASP A 129 -3.71 7.47 -3.13
N MET A 130 -2.39 7.25 -3.04
CA MET A 130 -1.68 7.11 -1.77
C MET A 130 -1.76 8.38 -0.91
N ILE A 131 -1.69 9.57 -1.52
CA ILE A 131 -1.82 10.86 -0.81
C ILE A 131 -3.22 11.06 -0.23
N SER A 132 -4.22 10.28 -0.66
CA SER A 132 -5.57 10.39 -0.09
C SER A 132 -5.60 10.09 1.41
N ASP A 133 -4.70 9.25 1.94
CA ASP A 133 -4.66 8.96 3.38
C ASP A 133 -4.32 10.19 4.23
N PRO A 134 -3.14 10.86 4.08
CA PRO A 134 -2.83 12.07 4.84
C PRO A 134 -3.82 13.21 4.56
N LEU A 135 -4.31 13.34 3.32
CA LEU A 135 -5.33 14.33 2.98
C LEU A 135 -6.65 14.12 3.75
N ASN A 136 -7.11 12.87 3.85
CA ASN A 136 -8.32 12.54 4.60
C ASN A 136 -8.12 12.69 6.12
N VAL A 137 -6.89 12.55 6.63
CA VAL A 137 -6.60 12.89 8.03
C VAL A 137 -6.83 14.38 8.28
N VAL A 138 -6.27 15.25 7.43
CA VAL A 138 -6.46 16.70 7.55
C VAL A 138 -7.94 17.07 7.40
N ALA A 139 -8.64 16.43 6.45
CA ALA A 139 -10.08 16.62 6.29
C ALA A 139 -10.87 16.20 7.53
N ASP A 140 -10.58 15.04 8.12
CA ASP A 140 -11.25 14.57 9.33
C ASP A 140 -10.93 15.46 10.55
N MET A 141 -9.74 16.09 10.61
CA MET A 141 -9.37 17.05 11.66
C MET A 141 -10.07 18.41 11.52
N SER A 142 -10.66 18.70 10.36
CA SER A 142 -11.43 19.93 10.13
C SER A 142 -12.85 19.88 10.68
N ASN A 143 -13.25 18.78 11.33
CA ASN A 143 -14.60 18.56 11.86
C ASN A 143 -15.71 18.75 10.81
N GLY A 144 -15.45 18.32 9.57
CA GLY A 144 -16.41 18.35 8.46
C GLY A 144 -16.37 19.62 7.60
N ALA A 145 -15.49 20.58 7.89
CA ALA A 145 -15.31 21.78 7.06
C ALA A 145 -14.64 21.48 5.70
N LEU A 146 -13.81 20.43 5.65
CA LEU A 146 -13.10 19.98 4.46
C LEU A 146 -13.60 18.61 4.02
N ALA A 147 -13.74 18.41 2.71
CA ALA A 147 -14.27 17.18 2.15
C ALA A 147 -13.20 16.09 2.05
N ARG A 148 -13.57 14.86 2.41
CA ARG A 148 -12.73 13.69 2.12
C ARG A 148 -12.62 13.45 0.62
N VAL A 149 -11.50 12.88 0.20
CA VAL A 149 -11.25 12.47 -1.18
C VAL A 149 -11.01 10.97 -1.27
N ASN A 150 -11.35 10.39 -2.42
CA ASN A 150 -11.14 8.98 -2.74
C ASN A 150 -11.66 7.99 -1.67
N SER A 151 -12.56 8.45 -0.81
CA SER A 151 -13.18 7.65 0.24
C SER A 151 -14.60 8.11 0.54
N ILE A 152 -15.41 7.22 1.10
CA ILE A 152 -16.72 7.57 1.70
C ILE A 152 -16.51 8.34 3.01
N SER A 153 -17.59 8.87 3.60
CA SER A 153 -17.52 9.56 4.90
C SER A 153 -16.95 8.65 6.00
N ARG A 154 -16.33 9.24 7.01
CA ARG A 154 -15.71 8.52 8.13
C ARG A 154 -16.72 7.61 8.84
N GLU A 155 -17.92 8.13 9.06
CA GLU A 155 -19.01 7.47 9.77
C GLU A 155 -19.55 6.29 8.97
N ALA A 156 -19.75 6.47 7.65
CA ALA A 156 -20.20 5.41 6.77
C ALA A 156 -19.14 4.29 6.68
N ALA A 157 -17.87 4.65 6.60
CA ALA A 157 -16.78 3.67 6.60
C ALA A 157 -16.66 2.94 7.94
N ALA A 158 -16.82 3.65 9.07
CA ALA A 158 -16.80 3.03 10.39
C ALA A 158 -17.95 2.02 10.57
N LEU A 159 -19.16 2.40 10.15
CA LEU A 159 -20.33 1.51 10.18
C LEU A 159 -20.14 0.28 9.29
N ALA A 160 -19.67 0.48 8.06
CA ALA A 160 -19.47 -0.61 7.10
C ALA A 160 -18.39 -1.61 7.55
N ASN A 161 -17.40 -1.16 8.31
CA ASN A 161 -16.27 -1.98 8.74
C ASN A 161 -16.39 -2.51 10.17
N GLY A 162 -17.41 -2.06 10.93
CA GLY A 162 -17.45 -2.26 12.38
C GLY A 162 -16.20 -1.71 13.07
N ALA A 163 -15.70 -0.57 12.60
CA ALA A 163 -14.44 0.00 13.04
C ALA A 163 -14.60 0.77 14.35
N ASP A 164 -13.58 0.69 15.20
CA ASP A 164 -13.50 1.51 16.41
C ASP A 164 -13.01 2.93 16.06
N ASP A 165 -13.40 3.91 16.89
CA ASP A 165 -12.84 5.25 16.82
C ASP A 165 -11.47 5.31 17.49
N PHE A 166 -10.41 5.24 16.68
CA PHE A 166 -9.02 5.44 17.12
C PHE A 166 -8.57 6.90 17.10
N GLY A 167 -9.48 7.83 16.78
CA GLY A 167 -9.15 9.25 16.57
C GLY A 167 -8.70 9.56 15.14
N THR A 168 -8.55 10.87 14.89
CA THR A 168 -8.03 11.40 13.63
C THR A 168 -6.56 11.03 13.45
N GLY A 169 -6.15 10.61 12.25
CA GLY A 169 -4.80 10.10 11.98
C GLY A 169 -4.70 8.58 11.97
N SER A 170 -5.74 7.86 12.40
CA SER A 170 -5.77 6.40 12.43
C SER A 170 -5.60 5.75 11.05
N GLN A 171 -5.85 6.49 9.96
CA GLN A 171 -5.57 6.07 8.59
C GLN A 171 -4.07 5.83 8.31
N LEU A 172 -3.19 6.57 8.99
CA LEU A 172 -1.74 6.50 8.80
C LEU A 172 -1.09 5.39 9.64
N VAL A 173 -1.83 4.84 10.60
CA VAL A 173 -1.35 3.75 11.45
C VAL A 173 -1.04 2.53 10.60
N GLY A 174 0.12 1.91 10.86
CA GLY A 174 0.64 0.79 10.11
C GLY A 174 1.48 1.19 8.89
N ASN A 175 1.44 2.44 8.44
CA ASN A 175 2.29 2.93 7.36
C ASN A 175 3.67 3.33 7.91
N PRO A 176 4.76 2.66 7.47
CA PRO A 176 6.10 2.88 7.99
C PRO A 176 6.69 4.27 7.66
N GLY A 177 6.03 5.07 6.82
CA GLY A 177 6.38 6.47 6.61
C GLY A 177 6.11 7.36 7.84
N TYR A 178 5.20 6.96 8.73
CA TYR A 178 4.73 7.80 9.84
C TYR A 178 5.07 7.25 11.24
N GLY A 179 5.52 6.00 11.31
CA GLY A 179 5.80 5.35 12.59
C GLY A 179 6.13 3.87 12.46
N ASN A 180 6.15 3.18 13.59
CA ASN A 180 6.33 1.73 13.62
C ASN A 180 5.59 1.08 14.78
N TRP A 181 5.35 -0.22 14.64
CA TRP A 181 4.92 -1.06 15.75
C TRP A 181 6.09 -1.29 16.71
N GLN A 182 5.87 -0.97 17.98
CA GLN A 182 6.77 -1.26 19.09
C GLN A 182 6.12 -2.29 20.01
N THR A 183 6.91 -3.08 20.72
CA THR A 183 6.41 -4.07 21.68
C THR A 183 6.84 -3.65 23.08
N GLY A 184 5.88 -3.46 23.98
CA GLY A 184 6.12 -3.12 25.38
C GLY A 184 6.59 -4.31 26.20
N SER A 185 7.02 -4.05 27.43
CA SER A 185 7.45 -5.08 28.40
C SER A 185 6.35 -6.10 28.73
N ASN A 186 5.09 -5.71 28.61
CA ASN A 186 3.92 -6.58 28.77
C ASN A 186 3.62 -7.46 27.54
N GLY A 187 4.48 -7.44 26.52
CA GLY A 187 4.32 -8.22 25.29
C GLY A 187 3.30 -7.65 24.30
N MET A 188 2.54 -6.62 24.68
CA MET A 188 1.58 -5.96 23.79
C MET A 188 2.30 -5.06 22.81
N SER A 189 1.85 -5.07 21.55
CA SER A 189 2.39 -4.20 20.52
C SER A 189 1.51 -2.97 20.32
N PHE A 190 2.13 -1.80 20.21
CA PHE A 190 1.44 -0.52 20.03
C PHE A 190 2.11 0.30 18.91
N TRP A 191 1.35 1.22 18.33
CA TRP A 191 1.86 2.12 17.31
C TRP A 191 2.62 3.29 17.93
N ALA A 192 3.83 3.53 17.45
CA ALA A 192 4.66 4.67 17.84
C ALA A 192 4.90 5.56 16.61
N TRP A 193 4.60 6.86 16.76
CA TRP A 193 4.78 7.87 15.72
C TRP A 193 6.24 8.36 15.66
N TYR A 194 6.68 8.77 14.47
CA TYR A 194 8.00 9.37 14.27
C TYR A 194 7.99 10.89 14.45
N GLY A 195 9.01 11.42 15.13
CA GLY A 195 9.33 12.86 15.14
C GLY A 195 8.12 13.75 15.40
N MET A 196 7.83 14.66 14.47
CA MET A 196 6.72 15.63 14.57
C MET A 196 5.33 14.97 14.48
N TYR A 197 5.21 13.77 13.90
CA TYR A 197 3.97 13.00 13.93
C TYR A 197 3.62 12.50 15.35
N SER A 198 4.54 12.59 16.32
CA SER A 198 4.22 12.31 17.73
C SER A 198 3.08 13.15 18.28
N MET A 199 2.80 14.32 17.70
CA MET A 199 1.63 15.15 18.02
C MET A 199 0.30 14.43 17.78
N PHE A 200 0.26 13.40 16.90
CA PHE A 200 -0.92 12.56 16.78
C PHE A 200 -1.31 11.88 18.09
N SER A 201 -0.36 11.65 19.00
CA SER A 201 -0.64 11.08 20.32
C SER A 201 -1.58 11.96 21.16
N ASN A 202 -1.63 13.27 20.89
CA ASN A 202 -2.49 14.21 21.62
C ASN A 202 -3.93 14.25 21.09
N VAL A 203 -4.13 13.95 19.79
CA VAL A 203 -5.47 13.89 19.17
C VAL A 203 -6.06 12.49 19.15
N MET A 204 -5.22 11.48 19.38
CA MET A 204 -5.65 10.11 19.52
C MET A 204 -6.15 9.85 20.94
N ARG A 205 -7.11 8.92 21.06
CA ARG A 205 -7.72 8.53 22.34
C ARG A 205 -6.82 7.57 23.15
N GLY A 206 -5.50 7.75 23.09
CA GLY A 206 -4.48 6.90 23.71
C GLY A 206 -3.70 6.00 22.74
N PRO A 207 -2.77 5.17 23.25
CA PRO A 207 -1.94 4.29 22.43
C PRO A 207 -2.77 3.29 21.62
N ILE A 208 -2.45 3.16 20.34
CA ILE A 208 -3.15 2.23 19.44
C ILE A 208 -2.49 0.85 19.52
N GLY A 209 -3.17 -0.08 20.21
CA GLY A 209 -2.76 -1.49 20.28
C GLY A 209 -2.93 -2.20 18.94
N TYR A 210 -1.92 -2.98 18.54
CA TYR A 210 -1.88 -3.68 17.25
C TYR A 210 -3.04 -4.68 17.09
N ASP A 211 -3.41 -5.38 18.15
CA ASP A 211 -4.46 -6.39 18.15
C ASP A 211 -5.85 -5.77 17.92
N ARG A 212 -6.16 -4.69 18.66
CA ARG A 212 -7.40 -3.95 18.54
C ARG A 212 -7.49 -3.24 17.20
N TRP A 213 -6.43 -2.55 16.79
CA TRP A 213 -6.34 -1.90 15.48
C TRP A 213 -6.49 -2.92 14.35
N SER A 214 -5.82 -4.07 14.44
CA SER A 214 -5.86 -5.06 13.37
C SER A 214 -7.27 -5.53 13.05
N SER A 215 -8.03 -5.83 14.10
CA SER A 215 -9.40 -6.33 13.97
C SER A 215 -10.41 -5.22 13.65
N ARG A 216 -10.20 -4.00 14.13
CA ARG A 216 -11.22 -2.93 14.12
C ARG A 216 -10.78 -1.64 13.40
N ARG A 217 -9.74 -1.65 12.59
CA ARG A 217 -9.34 -0.48 11.79
C ARG A 217 -10.37 -0.12 10.72
N ASN A 218 -10.38 1.16 10.37
CA ASN A 218 -11.11 1.67 9.21
C ASN A 218 -10.28 1.50 7.91
N TYR A 219 -10.88 1.87 6.78
CA TYR A 219 -10.21 1.93 5.49
C TYR A 219 -9.06 2.93 5.48
N SER A 220 -7.92 2.51 4.94
CA SER A 220 -6.89 3.43 4.43
C SER A 220 -6.26 2.85 3.17
N TYR A 221 -5.97 3.72 2.21
CA TYR A 221 -5.42 3.30 0.93
C TYR A 221 -4.14 2.49 1.13
N TYR A 222 -3.22 2.95 1.99
CA TYR A 222 -1.98 2.22 2.27
C TYR A 222 -2.28 0.80 2.74
N ASN A 223 -3.13 0.62 3.77
CA ASN A 223 -3.32 -0.71 4.36
C ASN A 223 -4.14 -1.66 3.47
N ASP A 224 -5.06 -1.12 2.66
CA ASP A 224 -6.02 -1.91 1.89
C ASP A 224 -5.63 -2.12 0.42
N VAL A 225 -4.80 -1.25 -0.15
CA VAL A 225 -4.43 -1.24 -1.58
C VAL A 225 -2.92 -1.09 -1.79
N GLY A 226 -2.28 -0.15 -1.08
CA GLY A 226 -0.92 0.32 -1.38
C GLY A 226 0.21 -0.46 -0.69
N ARG A 227 -0.09 -1.27 0.33
CA ARG A 227 0.92 -1.78 1.28
C ARG A 227 2.12 -2.45 0.61
N SER A 228 1.88 -3.36 -0.34
CA SER A 228 2.97 -4.09 -1.01
C SER A 228 3.93 -3.16 -1.75
N ARG A 229 3.43 -2.06 -2.31
CA ARG A 229 4.19 -1.10 -3.10
C ARG A 229 4.98 -0.12 -2.24
N TYR A 230 4.39 0.29 -1.13
CA TYR A 230 4.88 1.38 -0.27
C TYR A 230 5.62 0.89 0.98
N THR A 231 5.85 -0.42 1.10
CA THR A 231 6.57 -1.02 2.23
C THR A 231 7.82 -1.71 1.72
N SER A 232 8.99 -1.36 2.26
CA SER A 232 10.23 -2.04 1.90
C SER A 232 10.25 -3.49 2.40
N PRO A 233 11.05 -4.39 1.81
CA PRO A 233 11.16 -5.78 2.26
C PRO A 233 11.52 -5.92 3.75
N LYS A 234 12.40 -5.05 4.25
CA LYS A 234 12.79 -4.98 5.66
C LYS A 234 11.61 -4.57 6.56
N GLN A 235 10.84 -3.56 6.15
CA GLN A 235 9.64 -3.12 6.86
C GLN A 235 8.55 -4.20 6.85
N ALA A 236 8.33 -4.85 5.70
CA ALA A 236 7.37 -5.93 5.58
C ALA A 236 7.71 -7.09 6.51
N THR A 237 9.00 -7.44 6.60
CA THR A 237 9.51 -8.45 7.55
C THR A 237 9.24 -8.03 9.00
N ALA A 238 9.49 -6.77 9.37
CA ALA A 238 9.21 -6.26 10.71
C ALA A 238 7.72 -6.33 11.06
N GLN A 239 6.84 -5.92 10.14
CA GLN A 239 5.39 -6.02 10.32
C GLN A 239 4.91 -7.47 10.44
N ASN A 240 5.48 -8.39 9.66
CA ASN A 240 5.19 -9.82 9.75
C ASN A 240 5.63 -10.41 11.11
N LYS A 241 6.76 -9.96 11.66
CA LYS A 241 7.19 -10.35 13.02
C LYS A 241 6.21 -9.89 14.09
N THR A 242 5.69 -8.66 13.98
CA THR A 242 4.63 -8.17 14.88
C THR A 242 3.38 -9.03 14.77
N PHE A 243 2.94 -9.34 13.55
CA PHE A 243 1.81 -10.23 13.31
C PHE A 243 1.99 -11.62 13.93
N GLU A 244 3.10 -12.31 13.63
CA GLU A 244 3.34 -13.66 14.14
C GLU A 244 3.46 -13.70 15.66
N ARG A 245 4.05 -12.66 16.28
CA ARG A 245 4.10 -12.52 17.74
C ARG A 245 2.70 -12.42 18.34
N THR A 246 1.87 -11.50 17.84
CA THR A 246 0.50 -11.31 18.34
C THR A 246 -0.34 -12.56 18.08
N LYS A 247 -0.17 -13.20 16.93
CA LYS A 247 -0.84 -14.47 16.61
C LYS A 247 -0.46 -15.57 17.60
N LYS A 248 0.82 -15.73 17.94
CA LYS A 248 1.29 -16.70 18.94
C LYS A 248 0.67 -16.42 20.32
N GLN A 249 0.63 -15.16 20.73
CA GLN A 249 0.02 -14.74 22.00
C GLN A 249 -1.48 -15.10 22.04
N PHE A 250 -2.23 -14.76 20.99
CA PHE A 250 -3.66 -15.10 20.91
C PHE A 250 -3.89 -16.61 20.89
N ASN A 251 -3.11 -17.36 20.12
CA ASN A 251 -3.21 -18.81 20.08
C ASN A 251 -2.95 -19.45 21.46
N SER A 252 -2.00 -18.92 22.23
CA SER A 252 -1.75 -19.39 23.61
C SER A 252 -2.91 -19.13 24.58
N GLN A 253 -3.78 -18.18 24.25
CA GLN A 253 -5.02 -17.88 24.98
C GLN A 253 -6.24 -18.61 24.41
N GLY A 254 -6.06 -19.54 23.47
CA GLY A 254 -7.15 -20.23 22.77
C GLY A 254 -7.94 -19.34 21.82
N ARG A 255 -7.43 -18.17 21.46
CA ARG A 255 -8.10 -17.19 20.59
C ARG A 255 -7.46 -17.20 19.20
N LYS A 256 -8.27 -16.98 18.16
CA LYS A 256 -7.79 -16.78 16.79
C LYS A 256 -7.40 -15.32 16.56
N PHE A 257 -6.29 -15.09 15.87
CA PHE A 257 -5.89 -13.77 15.40
C PHE A 257 -5.59 -13.79 13.89
N ASP A 258 -6.35 -13.00 13.15
CA ASP A 258 -6.20 -12.84 11.70
C ASP A 258 -5.36 -11.59 11.38
N SER A 259 -4.67 -11.62 10.23
CA SER A 259 -3.83 -10.50 9.80
C SER A 259 -4.69 -9.27 9.48
N PRO A 260 -4.23 -8.05 9.83
CA PRO A 260 -4.93 -6.79 9.50
C PRO A 260 -5.08 -6.55 7.99
N TYR A 261 -4.33 -7.31 7.20
CA TYR A 261 -4.24 -7.19 5.74
C TYR A 261 -4.93 -8.36 5.02
N ALA A 262 -5.51 -9.33 5.75
CA ALA A 262 -6.15 -10.49 5.15
C ALA A 262 -7.44 -10.14 4.38
N LYS A 263 -8.06 -9.00 4.71
CA LYS A 263 -9.28 -8.50 4.06
C LYS A 263 -9.16 -6.99 3.88
N SER A 264 -9.48 -6.51 2.69
CA SER A 264 -9.62 -5.07 2.43
C SER A 264 -10.88 -4.55 3.11
N ARG A 265 -10.77 -3.37 3.73
CA ARG A 265 -11.88 -2.62 4.32
C ARG A 265 -12.69 -1.90 3.25
N THR A 266 -13.98 -1.71 3.52
CA THR A 266 -14.87 -0.93 2.68
C THR A 266 -14.63 0.54 2.95
N GLY A 267 -14.39 1.35 1.93
CA GLY A 267 -14.24 2.78 2.14
C GLY A 267 -13.68 3.56 0.97
N SER A 268 -13.06 2.89 0.00
CA SER A 268 -12.56 3.54 -1.21
C SER A 268 -13.68 4.03 -2.13
N THR A 269 -13.49 5.22 -2.69
CA THR A 269 -14.26 5.73 -3.83
C THR A 269 -13.29 6.26 -4.87
N SER A 270 -13.65 6.19 -6.16
CA SER A 270 -12.89 6.85 -7.23
C SER A 270 -11.39 6.53 -7.29
N LEU A 271 -10.99 5.29 -6.94
CA LEU A 271 -9.60 4.85 -7.10
C LEU A 271 -9.22 4.84 -8.59
N SER A 272 -7.96 5.16 -8.88
CA SER A 272 -7.42 5.06 -10.24
C SER A 272 -7.51 3.61 -10.76
N ARG A 273 -7.54 3.48 -12.09
CA ARG A 273 -7.58 2.15 -12.73
C ARG A 273 -6.39 1.29 -12.29
N GLN A 274 -5.23 1.92 -12.15
CA GLN A 274 -3.98 1.33 -11.67
C GLN A 274 -4.12 0.78 -10.25
N SER A 275 -4.82 1.50 -9.36
CA SER A 275 -5.13 1.02 -8.01
C SER A 275 -6.04 -0.20 -8.04
N THR A 276 -7.09 -0.16 -8.88
CA THR A 276 -8.10 -1.23 -8.96
C THR A 276 -7.63 -2.50 -9.69
N SER A 277 -6.63 -2.40 -10.57
CA SER A 277 -6.10 -3.55 -11.32
C SER A 277 -5.12 -4.41 -10.52
N THR A 278 -4.81 -4.01 -9.29
CA THR A 278 -3.89 -4.75 -8.41
C THR A 278 -4.55 -6.02 -7.87
N PRO A 279 -3.84 -7.17 -7.84
CA PRO A 279 -4.30 -8.33 -7.09
C PRO A 279 -4.54 -7.92 -5.63
N LYS A 280 -5.73 -8.20 -5.10
CA LYS A 280 -6.02 -7.98 -3.67
C LYS A 280 -4.98 -8.72 -2.83
N ALA A 281 -4.61 -8.14 -1.69
CA ALA A 281 -3.59 -8.66 -0.78
C ALA A 281 -3.99 -10.02 -0.13
N SER A 282 -4.14 -11.08 -0.92
CA SER A 282 -4.16 -12.44 -0.42
C SER A 282 -2.73 -12.96 -0.37
N THR A 283 -2.23 -13.09 0.86
CA THR A 283 -1.14 -14.01 1.27
C THR A 283 0.25 -13.78 0.67
N THR A 284 0.98 -12.81 1.23
CA THR A 284 2.47 -12.81 1.24
C THR A 284 2.99 -13.86 2.24
N GLY A 285 2.57 -15.12 2.08
CA GLY A 285 2.92 -16.18 3.03
C GLY A 285 2.18 -17.48 2.85
N THR A 286 2.19 -18.06 1.65
CA THR A 286 2.25 -19.53 1.44
C THR A 286 2.31 -19.84 -0.06
N ARG A 287 3.34 -20.59 -0.45
CA ARG A 287 3.58 -21.22 -1.77
C ARG A 287 4.07 -20.31 -2.89
N SER A 288 5.37 -20.02 -2.83
CA SER A 288 6.24 -20.14 -4.00
C SER A 288 6.23 -21.61 -4.46
N LYS A 289 5.31 -21.94 -5.38
CA LYS A 289 5.42 -23.08 -6.32
C LYS A 289 4.29 -22.99 -7.35
N SER A 290 4.66 -22.60 -8.56
CA SER A 290 4.09 -22.97 -9.86
C SER A 290 3.96 -21.74 -10.76
N GLY A 291 4.62 -21.80 -11.91
CA GLY A 291 4.68 -20.71 -12.88
C GLY A 291 3.37 -20.44 -13.61
N SER A 292 3.41 -19.34 -14.37
CA SER A 292 2.42 -18.90 -15.36
C SER A 292 1.14 -18.31 -14.73
N LYS A 293 0.54 -17.20 -15.17
CA LYS A 293 0.62 -16.44 -16.42
C LYS A 293 0.22 -15.00 -16.12
N PHE A 294 0.74 -14.09 -16.95
CA PHE A 294 0.02 -12.91 -17.42
C PHE A 294 -1.47 -13.28 -17.62
N ARG A 295 -2.35 -12.85 -16.71
CA ARG A 295 -3.80 -13.05 -16.84
C ARG A 295 -4.42 -11.74 -17.26
N SER A 296 -4.83 -11.70 -18.52
CA SER A 296 -5.70 -10.70 -19.11
C SER A 296 -6.94 -10.49 -18.23
N ASN A 297 -7.25 -9.22 -17.94
CA ASN A 297 -8.42 -8.80 -17.20
C ASN A 297 -9.68 -9.01 -18.04
N TYR A 298 -10.22 -10.23 -18.03
CA TYR A 298 -11.63 -10.46 -18.26
C TYR A 298 -12.20 -11.31 -17.14
N SER A 299 -12.54 -10.67 -16.02
CA SER A 299 -13.44 -11.26 -15.04
C SER A 299 -14.30 -10.19 -14.37
N LYS A 300 -15.54 -10.14 -14.86
CA LYS A 300 -16.80 -9.83 -14.18
C LYS A 300 -16.77 -8.66 -13.19
N ASN A 301 -17.16 -7.51 -13.76
CA ASN A 301 -17.72 -6.35 -13.10
C ASN A 301 -18.84 -6.75 -12.11
N SER A 302 -18.57 -6.77 -10.80
CA SER A 302 -19.60 -6.85 -9.77
C SER A 302 -20.10 -5.44 -9.47
N ASN A 303 -20.95 -4.92 -10.36
CA ASN A 303 -21.74 -3.73 -10.07
C ASN A 303 -22.77 -4.08 -8.99
N PHE A 304 -22.60 -3.51 -7.79
CA PHE A 304 -23.70 -3.33 -6.85
C PHE A 304 -24.73 -2.39 -7.50
N ARG A 305 -25.73 -2.97 -8.16
CA ARG A 305 -26.99 -2.29 -8.49
C ARG A 305 -28.12 -3.04 -7.82
N ASN A 306 -28.51 -2.50 -6.67
CA ASN A 306 -29.77 -2.79 -6.02
C ASN A 306 -30.90 -2.27 -6.93
N SER A 307 -31.67 -3.18 -7.53
CA SER A 307 -32.97 -2.86 -8.12
C SER A 307 -33.86 -4.10 -8.10
N ASN A 308 -34.52 -4.33 -6.97
CA ASN A 308 -35.69 -5.21 -6.89
C ASN A 308 -36.86 -4.54 -7.63
N SER A 309 -36.87 -4.64 -8.95
CA SER A 309 -38.05 -4.39 -9.77
C SER A 309 -38.84 -5.70 -9.87
N ARG A 310 -39.79 -5.89 -8.95
CA ARG A 310 -40.88 -6.87 -9.10
C ARG A 310 -41.80 -6.39 -10.22
N THR A 311 -41.60 -6.89 -11.44
CA THR A 311 -42.61 -6.76 -12.50
C THR A 311 -43.52 -7.98 -12.45
N THR A 312 -44.68 -7.79 -11.84
CA THR A 312 -45.85 -8.67 -11.95
C THR A 312 -46.31 -8.73 -13.41
N ARG A 313 -46.30 -9.90 -14.03
CA ARG A 313 -46.98 -10.13 -15.31
C ARG A 313 -48.31 -10.83 -15.04
N GLY A 314 -49.39 -10.05 -15.17
CA GLY A 314 -50.76 -10.53 -15.28
C GLY A 314 -51.11 -10.91 -16.72
N VAL A 315 -51.71 -12.10 -16.83
CA VAL A 315 -52.80 -12.57 -17.72
C VAL A 315 -52.77 -12.32 -19.24
N ARG A 316 -53.06 -13.43 -19.95
CA ARG A 316 -53.96 -13.61 -21.12
C ARG A 316 -53.33 -13.74 -22.52
N ARG A 317 -53.22 -15.00 -23.00
CA ARG A 317 -54.07 -15.62 -24.06
C ARG A 317 -53.31 -16.76 -24.75
N GLY A 318 -53.97 -17.90 -24.88
CA GLY A 318 -53.58 -19.00 -25.76
C GLY A 318 -54.67 -20.06 -25.74
N LYS A 319 -55.28 -20.25 -26.91
CA LYS A 319 -56.46 -21.05 -27.28
C LYS A 319 -56.68 -22.35 -26.52
#